data_AF-A0A024TRD9-F1
#
_entry.id   AF-A0A024TRD9-F1
#
_cell.length_a   1.000
_cell.length_b   1.000
_cell.length_c   1.000
_cell.angle_alpha   90.00
_cell.angle_beta   90.00
_cell.angle_gamma   90.00
#
_symmetry.space_group_name_H-M   'P 1'
#
loop_
_entity.id
_entity.type
_entity.pdbx_description
1 polymer ?
#
loop_
_entity_poly.entity_id
_entity_poly.type
_entity_poly.pdbx_seq_one_letter_code
_entity_poly.pdbx_strand_id
1 'polypeptide(L)'
;MSDVHASDFTEGQQARKWWSDAGDLSLLTQVNIDLPFKQAKNAMKASGLDGKKASSRFYQLIRVHKKFQESSKYLSGVEQDETGKIILLDELVQLFDEACVQRQAERTSSAAKAAEKEAAAGFVRDQCCVDVAIFETQAREIALEQERLEFKKYKFEMELKEREMELKEREMDRLERIQQREDDRKRNDDMMQLICLTAN
;
A
#
# COMPACT_ATOMS: atom_id res chain seq x y z
N MET A 1 59.01 18.76 69.78
CA MET A 1 60.06 18.47 68.80
C MET A 1 59.65 17.18 68.12
N SER A 2 58.91 17.35 67.02
CA SER A 2 59.30 16.93 65.65
C SER A 2 59.11 15.43 65.47
N ASP A 3 57.96 15.01 64.93
CA ASP A 3 57.73 14.77 63.50
C ASP A 3 58.23 13.39 63.06
N VAL A 4 57.30 12.51 62.66
CA VAL A 4 57.20 11.91 61.32
C VAL A 4 55.89 11.12 61.32
N HIS A 5 54.83 11.71 60.78
CA HIS A 5 53.67 10.95 60.33
C HIS A 5 54.05 10.23 59.04
N ALA A 6 54.32 8.93 59.17
CA ALA A 6 54.24 7.99 58.07
C ALA A 6 52.75 7.84 57.69
N SER A 7 52.23 8.72 56.84
CA SER A 7 51.00 8.45 56.11
C SER A 7 51.37 7.84 54.76
N ASP A 8 51.47 6.52 54.80
CA ASP A 8 51.50 5.64 53.65
C ASP A 8 50.18 5.79 52.90
N PHE A 9 50.09 6.82 52.04
CA PHE A 9 49.00 6.96 51.10
C PHE A 9 49.31 6.00 49.94
N THR A 10 48.90 4.76 50.14
CA THR A 10 48.92 3.70 49.16
C THR A 10 48.37 4.23 47.84
N GLU A 11 49.27 4.32 46.87
CA GLU A 11 49.03 4.55 45.45
C GLU A 11 48.26 3.34 44.90
N GLY A 12 46.98 3.28 45.26
CA GLY A 12 46.05 2.20 44.96
C GLY A 12 45.52 2.34 43.54
N GLN A 13 46.22 1.71 42.60
CA GLN A 13 45.65 1.12 41.38
C GLN A 13 44.89 2.10 40.45
N GLN A 14 45.64 2.94 39.72
CA GLN A 14 45.16 3.37 38.40
C GLN A 14 45.22 2.17 37.44
N ALA A 15 44.18 1.34 37.46
CA ALA A 15 43.90 0.43 36.36
C ALA A 15 43.98 1.23 35.05
N ARG A 16 44.81 0.78 34.09
CA ARG A 16 45.12 1.46 32.83
C ARG A 16 43.88 2.06 32.17
N LYS A 17 43.59 3.33 32.50
CA LYS A 17 42.43 4.07 32.02
C LYS A 17 42.76 4.45 30.58
N TRP A 18 42.21 3.71 29.61
CA TRP A 18 42.43 3.94 28.18
C TRP A 18 42.12 5.39 27.73
N TRP A 19 41.35 6.13 28.53
CA TRP A 19 41.01 7.54 28.31
C TRP A 19 41.47 8.39 29.49
N SER A 20 42.36 9.35 29.20
CA SER A 20 42.76 10.41 30.14
C SER A 20 41.83 11.62 30.02
N ASP A 21 41.86 12.54 30.98
CA ASP A 21 41.07 13.78 30.90
C ASP A 21 41.48 14.66 29.71
N ALA A 22 42.77 14.69 29.38
CA ALA A 22 43.26 15.32 28.16
C ALA A 22 42.72 14.64 26.89
N GLY A 23 42.64 13.30 26.89
CA GLY A 23 42.06 12.52 25.80
C GLY A 23 40.56 12.75 25.63
N ASP A 24 39.81 12.86 26.74
CA ASP A 24 38.40 13.23 26.71
C ASP A 24 38.20 14.64 26.15
N LEU A 25 39.02 15.61 26.57
CA LEU A 25 38.93 16.98 26.08
C LEU A 25 39.19 17.04 24.56
N SER A 26 40.24 16.39 24.08
CA SER A 26 40.54 16.31 22.65
C SER A 26 39.40 15.64 21.85
N LEU A 27 38.83 14.57 22.37
CA LEU A 27 37.67 13.91 21.77
C LEU A 27 36.46 14.85 21.69
N LEU A 28 36.14 15.55 22.77
CA LEU A 28 34.99 16.48 22.81
C LEU A 28 35.21 17.66 21.85
N THR A 29 36.41 18.22 21.79
CA THR A 29 36.75 19.29 20.83
C THR A 29 36.54 18.81 19.40
N GLN A 30 37.02 17.60 19.08
CA GLN A 30 36.85 17.02 17.75
C GLN A 30 35.37 16.79 17.42
N VAL A 31 34.59 16.25 18.37
CA VAL A 31 33.15 16.03 18.19
C VAL A 31 32.39 17.37 18.03
N ASN A 32 32.83 18.43 18.70
CA ASN A 32 32.23 19.75 18.55
C ASN A 32 32.52 20.39 17.18
N ILE A 33 33.71 20.15 16.63
CA ILE A 33 34.07 20.61 15.27
C ILE A 33 33.27 19.83 14.22
N ASP A 34 33.26 18.49 14.32
CA ASP A 34 32.71 17.65 13.27
C ASP A 34 31.17 17.53 13.33
N LEU A 35 30.58 17.73 14.51
CA LEU A 35 29.17 17.51 14.82
C LEU A 35 28.61 16.21 14.18
N PRO A 36 29.25 15.05 14.42
CA PRO A 36 28.97 13.81 13.71
C PRO A 36 27.54 13.29 13.96
N PHE A 37 26.89 13.75 15.04
CA PHE A 37 25.51 13.43 15.38
C PHE A 37 24.48 14.28 14.62
N LYS A 38 24.86 15.36 13.93
CA LYS A 38 23.99 16.09 12.99
C LYS A 38 24.04 15.49 11.59
N GLN A 39 25.20 14.98 11.16
CA GLN A 39 25.41 14.40 9.83
C GLN A 39 24.75 13.02 9.63
N ALA A 40 24.44 12.66 8.38
CA ALA A 40 23.91 11.34 8.02
C ALA A 40 24.88 10.18 8.33
N LYS A 41 24.39 8.94 8.39
CA LYS A 41 25.08 7.75 8.93
C LYS A 41 26.57 7.66 8.53
N ASN A 42 27.45 7.47 9.53
CA ASN A 42 28.90 7.16 9.50
C ASN A 42 29.91 8.32 9.69
N ALA A 43 29.50 9.56 9.99
CA ALA A 43 30.43 10.69 10.17
C ALA A 43 31.49 10.48 11.28
N MET A 44 31.16 9.75 12.36
CA MET A 44 32.05 9.52 13.50
C MET A 44 33.26 8.62 13.19
N LYS A 45 33.36 8.06 11.98
CA LYS A 45 34.52 7.27 11.51
C LYS A 45 35.64 8.14 10.89
N ALA A 46 35.39 9.41 10.62
CA ALA A 46 36.33 10.27 9.90
C ALA A 46 37.45 10.86 10.79
N SER A 47 37.35 10.76 12.11
CA SER A 47 38.19 11.51 13.07
C SER A 47 39.52 10.82 13.47
N GLY A 48 40.00 9.81 12.75
CA GLY A 48 41.32 9.19 12.99
C GLY A 48 41.47 8.38 14.30
N LEU A 49 40.53 8.51 15.23
CA LEU A 49 40.39 7.67 16.43
C LEU A 49 39.56 6.42 16.09
N ASP A 50 39.76 5.31 16.81
CA ASP A 50 38.95 4.10 16.67
C ASP A 50 37.46 4.45 16.85
N GLY A 51 36.76 4.67 15.74
CA GLY A 51 35.46 5.35 15.72
C GLY A 51 34.41 4.66 16.59
N LYS A 52 34.53 3.34 16.81
CA LYS A 52 33.67 2.61 17.75
C LYS A 52 33.95 2.96 19.22
N LYS A 53 35.24 3.02 19.61
CA LYS A 53 35.65 3.37 20.98
C LYS A 53 35.41 4.85 21.27
N ALA A 54 35.73 5.73 20.33
CA ALA A 54 35.47 7.16 20.44
C ALA A 54 33.96 7.45 20.56
N SER A 55 33.12 6.81 19.74
CA SER A 55 31.66 6.90 19.85
C SER A 55 31.17 6.45 21.22
N SER A 56 31.59 5.26 21.67
CA SER A 56 31.20 4.73 22.98
C SER A 56 31.61 5.66 24.12
N ARG A 57 32.83 6.23 24.04
CA ARG A 57 33.33 7.17 25.04
C ARG A 57 32.53 8.47 25.05
N PHE A 58 32.23 9.05 23.90
CA PHE A 58 31.42 10.26 23.78
C PHE A 58 30.04 10.10 24.45
N TYR A 59 29.31 9.03 24.12
CA TYR A 59 27.99 8.78 24.73
C TYR A 59 28.07 8.57 26.24
N GLN A 60 29.13 7.93 26.73
CA GLN A 60 29.36 7.78 28.16
C GLN A 60 29.60 9.13 28.84
N LEU A 61 30.37 10.04 28.23
CA LEU A 61 30.62 11.39 28.75
C LEU A 61 29.33 12.21 28.82
N ILE A 62 28.53 12.21 27.75
CA ILE A 62 27.21 12.85 27.72
C ILE A 62 26.31 12.32 28.84
N ARG A 63 26.25 10.99 29.01
CA ARG A 63 25.42 10.36 30.06
C ARG A 63 25.85 10.76 31.47
N VAL A 64 27.16 10.75 31.74
CA VAL A 64 27.71 11.14 33.04
C VAL A 64 27.45 12.63 33.30
N HIS A 65 27.63 13.48 32.29
CA HIS A 65 27.42 14.92 32.40
C HIS A 65 25.97 15.30 32.66
N LYS A 66 25.01 14.66 32.00
CA LYS A 66 23.58 14.89 32.28
C LYS A 66 23.21 14.60 33.73
N LYS A 67 23.71 13.48 34.29
CA LYS A 67 23.52 13.15 35.70
C LYS A 67 24.18 14.16 36.64
N PHE A 68 25.34 14.68 36.24
CA PHE A 68 26.03 15.73 36.97
C PHE A 68 25.22 17.04 36.96
N GLN A 69 24.72 17.49 35.80
CA GLN A 69 23.84 18.66 35.69
C GLN A 69 22.57 18.51 36.56
N GLU A 70 21.93 17.34 36.51
CA GLU A 70 20.77 17.03 37.36
C GLU A 70 21.11 17.13 38.84
N SER A 71 22.25 16.60 39.27
CA SER A 71 22.67 16.60 40.68
C SER A 71 23.13 17.99 41.15
N SER A 72 23.88 18.72 40.32
CA SER A 72 24.37 20.08 40.60
C SER A 72 23.25 21.11 40.68
N LYS A 73 22.16 20.93 39.92
CA LYS A 73 20.95 21.75 40.05
C LYS A 73 20.40 21.79 41.47
N TYR A 74 20.60 20.73 42.26
CA TYR A 74 20.16 20.63 43.65
C TYR A 74 21.25 20.98 44.68
N LEU A 75 22.47 21.33 44.22
CA LEU A 75 23.64 21.67 45.06
C LEU A 75 24.14 23.11 44.83
N SER A 76 23.37 23.94 44.11
CA SER A 76 23.69 25.32 43.72
C SER A 76 23.86 26.26 44.91
N GLY A 77 25.06 26.25 45.49
CA GLY A 77 25.52 27.21 46.51
C GLY A 77 27.03 27.18 46.76
N VAL A 78 27.78 26.38 45.99
CA VAL A 78 29.23 26.22 46.10
C VAL A 78 29.87 26.66 44.79
N GLU A 79 30.85 27.56 44.86
CA GLU A 79 31.63 28.03 43.71
C GLU A 79 32.33 26.82 43.05
N GLN A 80 31.99 26.56 41.79
CA GLN A 80 32.49 25.42 41.03
C GLN A 80 33.63 25.88 40.13
N ASP A 81 34.74 25.16 40.14
CA ASP A 81 35.84 25.39 39.19
C ASP A 81 35.39 24.90 37.80
N GLU A 82 34.87 25.82 36.98
CA GLU A 82 34.36 25.56 35.64
C GLU A 82 35.50 25.17 34.69
N THR A 83 35.87 23.89 34.72
CA THR A 83 36.88 23.35 33.80
C THR A 83 36.33 23.41 32.37
N GLY A 84 37.15 23.78 31.38
CA GLY A 84 36.72 23.88 29.96
C GLY A 84 36.07 22.60 29.38
N LYS A 85 36.29 21.44 29.99
CA LYS A 85 35.59 20.17 29.69
C LYS A 85 34.08 20.23 29.98
N ILE A 86 33.69 20.88 31.09
CA ILE A 86 32.29 21.02 31.54
C ILE A 86 31.53 21.92 30.56
N ILE A 87 32.10 23.10 30.25
CA ILE A 87 31.52 24.07 29.30
C ILE A 87 31.27 23.40 27.93
N LEU A 88 32.26 22.66 27.44
CA LEU A 88 32.14 21.97 26.16
C LEU A 88 31.10 20.84 26.18
N LEU A 89 30.95 20.15 27.31
CA LEU A 89 29.90 19.14 27.49
C LEU A 89 28.51 19.77 27.57
N ASP A 90 28.36 20.95 28.19
CA ASP A 90 27.08 21.69 28.21
C ASP A 90 26.63 22.03 26.78
N GLU A 91 27.51 22.63 25.98
CA GLU A 91 27.24 22.95 24.57
C GLU A 91 26.91 21.69 23.75
N LEU A 92 27.73 20.65 23.85
CA LEU A 92 27.52 19.40 23.11
C LEU A 92 26.24 18.68 23.51
N VAL A 93 25.86 18.70 24.78
CA VAL A 93 24.58 18.13 25.24
C VAL A 93 23.42 18.87 24.59
N GLN A 94 23.43 20.21 24.60
CA GLN A 94 22.40 21.01 23.97
C GLN A 94 22.28 20.69 22.47
N LEU A 95 23.40 20.75 21.74
CA LEU A 95 23.43 20.48 20.30
C LEU A 95 22.98 19.04 19.97
N PHE A 96 23.29 18.09 20.83
CA PHE A 96 22.89 16.69 20.67
C PHE A 96 21.38 16.50 20.86
N ASP A 97 20.80 17.12 21.89
CA ASP A 97 19.37 17.02 22.17
C ASP A 97 18.53 17.72 21.08
N GLU A 98 18.95 18.90 20.62
CA GLU A 98 18.35 19.59 19.47
C GLU A 98 18.37 18.70 18.21
N ALA A 99 19.50 18.07 17.91
CA ALA A 99 19.64 17.17 16.77
C ALA A 99 18.74 15.92 16.88
N CYS A 100 18.53 15.41 18.10
CA CYS A 100 17.63 14.28 18.33
C CYS A 100 16.16 14.66 18.11
N VAL A 101 15.73 15.83 18.61
CA VAL A 101 14.38 16.36 18.39
C VAL A 101 14.14 16.60 16.91
N GLN A 102 15.08 17.23 16.21
CA GLN A 102 14.99 17.50 14.78
C GLN A 102 14.83 16.20 13.96
N ARG A 103 15.67 15.19 14.22
CA ARG A 103 15.57 13.89 13.55
C ARG A 103 14.27 13.16 13.85
N GLN A 104 13.77 13.29 15.09
CA GLN A 104 12.51 12.68 15.46
C GLN A 104 11.34 13.37 14.72
N ALA A 105 11.36 14.69 14.60
CA ALA A 105 10.36 15.47 13.85
C ALA A 105 10.40 15.16 12.33
N GLU A 106 11.59 15.01 11.76
CA GLU A 106 11.75 14.58 10.37
C GLU A 106 11.18 13.17 10.14
N ARG A 107 11.44 12.24 11.06
CA ARG A 107 10.88 10.88 10.99
C ARG A 107 9.37 10.88 11.10
N THR A 108 8.79 11.59 12.07
CA THR A 108 7.33 11.64 12.26
C THR A 108 6.63 12.29 11.06
N SER A 109 7.17 13.37 10.51
CA SER A 109 6.61 14.02 9.31
C SER A 109 6.72 13.15 8.06
N SER A 110 7.83 12.42 7.88
CA SER A 110 7.98 11.47 6.76
C SER A 110 7.01 10.29 6.88
N ALA A 111 6.80 9.77 8.09
CA ALA A 111 5.85 8.68 8.36
C ALA A 111 4.40 9.13 8.14
N ALA A 112 4.04 10.34 8.57
CA ALA A 112 2.70 10.90 8.34
C ALA A 112 2.39 11.06 6.85
N LYS A 113 3.34 11.59 6.06
CA LYS A 113 3.19 11.70 4.60
C LYS A 113 3.09 10.34 3.90
N ALA A 114 3.76 9.32 4.42
CA ALA A 114 3.66 7.97 3.88
C ALA A 114 2.28 7.34 4.17
N ALA A 115 1.76 7.53 5.39
CA ALA A 115 0.43 7.06 5.78
C ALA A 115 -0.68 7.74 4.98
N GLU A 116 -0.58 9.06 4.74
CA GLU A 116 -1.56 9.79 3.92
C GLU A 116 -1.59 9.29 2.47
N LYS A 117 -0.42 9.06 1.85
CA LYS A 117 -0.33 8.49 0.50
C LYS A 117 -0.91 7.08 0.43
N GLU A 118 -0.69 6.28 1.46
CA GLU A 118 -1.23 4.92 1.54
C GLU A 118 -2.75 4.93 1.66
N ALA A 119 -3.31 5.77 2.54
CA ALA A 119 -4.76 5.95 2.69
C ALA A 119 -5.41 6.45 1.38
N ALA A 120 -4.79 7.40 0.69
CA ALA A 120 -5.28 7.89 -0.61
C ALA A 120 -5.26 6.79 -1.69
N ALA A 121 -4.20 5.96 -1.73
CA ALA A 121 -4.12 4.84 -2.65
C ALA A 121 -5.12 3.72 -2.32
N GLY A 122 -5.41 3.51 -1.03
CA GLY A 122 -6.47 2.60 -0.56
C GLY A 122 -7.84 3.02 -1.08
N PHE A 123 -8.20 4.30 -0.92
CA PHE A 123 -9.48 4.83 -1.40
C PHE A 123 -9.68 4.64 -2.91
N VAL A 124 -8.65 4.92 -3.72
CA VAL A 124 -8.73 4.71 -5.19
C VAL A 124 -8.93 3.24 -5.54
N ARG A 125 -8.26 2.34 -4.82
CA ARG A 125 -8.39 0.89 -5.03
C ARG A 125 -9.81 0.41 -4.72
N ASP A 126 -10.34 0.84 -3.57
CA ASP A 126 -11.68 0.44 -3.14
C ASP A 126 -12.76 0.98 -4.09
N GLN A 127 -12.64 2.24 -4.53
CA GLN A 127 -13.55 2.82 -5.52
C GLN A 127 -13.55 2.03 -6.84
N CYS A 128 -12.36 1.65 -7.34
CA CYS A 128 -12.23 0.90 -8.59
C CYS A 128 -12.90 -0.49 -8.49
N CYS A 129 -12.77 -1.18 -7.36
CA CYS A 129 -13.44 -2.47 -7.12
C CYS A 129 -14.97 -2.36 -7.17
N VAL A 130 -15.53 -1.29 -6.60
CA VAL A 130 -16.99 -1.04 -6.61
C VAL A 130 -17.49 -0.81 -8.03
N ASP A 131 -16.79 0.01 -8.82
CA ASP A 131 -17.18 0.30 -10.20
C ASP A 131 -17.17 -0.96 -11.08
N VAL A 132 -16.15 -1.82 -10.93
CA VAL A 132 -16.07 -3.11 -11.66
C VAL A 132 -17.28 -4.00 -11.34
N ALA A 133 -17.66 -4.13 -10.07
CA ALA A 133 -18.81 -4.94 -9.67
C ALA A 133 -20.14 -4.43 -10.27
N ILE A 134 -20.30 -3.11 -10.38
CA ILE A 134 -21.47 -2.49 -11.00
C ILE A 134 -21.54 -2.84 -12.49
N PHE A 135 -20.42 -2.68 -13.22
CA PHE A 135 -20.38 -2.99 -14.66
C PHE A 135 -20.64 -4.47 -14.93
N GLU A 136 -20.07 -5.38 -14.14
CA GLU A 136 -20.34 -6.82 -14.29
C GLU A 136 -21.82 -7.16 -14.09
N THR A 137 -22.47 -6.50 -13.12
CA THR A 137 -23.89 -6.73 -12.83
C THR A 137 -24.76 -6.24 -13.99
N GLN A 138 -24.49 -5.03 -14.51
CA GLN A 138 -25.21 -4.48 -15.66
C GLN A 138 -25.01 -5.33 -16.92
N ALA A 139 -23.80 -5.82 -17.18
CA ALA A 139 -23.52 -6.68 -18.32
C ALA A 139 -24.32 -8.00 -18.27
N ARG A 140 -24.46 -8.60 -17.07
CA ARG A 140 -25.30 -9.80 -16.89
C ARG A 140 -26.78 -9.50 -17.12
N GLU A 141 -27.28 -8.37 -16.64
CA GLU A 141 -28.68 -7.98 -16.81
C GLU A 141 -29.03 -7.78 -18.29
N ILE A 142 -28.17 -7.10 -19.05
CA ILE A 142 -28.32 -6.92 -20.50
C ILE A 142 -28.36 -8.27 -21.22
N ALA A 143 -27.46 -9.20 -20.88
CA ALA A 143 -27.42 -10.52 -21.51
C ALA A 143 -28.71 -11.31 -21.28
N LEU A 144 -29.24 -11.30 -20.05
CA LEU A 144 -30.50 -11.95 -19.71
C LEU A 144 -31.69 -11.33 -20.46
N GLU A 145 -31.69 -10.01 -20.64
CA GLU A 145 -32.75 -9.35 -21.39
C GLU A 145 -32.70 -9.70 -22.89
N GLN A 146 -31.50 -9.80 -23.47
CA GLN A 146 -31.32 -10.25 -24.85
C GLN A 146 -31.86 -11.67 -25.05
N GLU A 147 -31.49 -12.61 -24.19
CA GLU A 147 -31.97 -14.00 -24.28
C GLU A 147 -33.51 -14.07 -24.17
N ARG A 148 -34.10 -13.29 -23.26
CA ARG A 148 -35.55 -13.19 -23.10
C ARG A 148 -36.24 -12.62 -24.35
N LEU A 149 -35.62 -11.65 -25.03
CA LEU A 149 -36.13 -11.10 -26.28
C LEU A 149 -36.02 -12.10 -27.42
N GLU A 150 -34.91 -12.83 -27.51
CA GLU A 150 -34.70 -13.89 -28.49
C GLU A 150 -35.73 -15.00 -28.33
N PHE A 151 -35.97 -15.46 -27.10
CA PHE A 151 -36.98 -16.46 -26.82
C PHE A 151 -38.39 -15.99 -27.23
N LYS A 152 -38.75 -14.73 -26.94
CA LYS A 152 -40.02 -14.15 -27.38
C LYS A 152 -40.13 -14.10 -28.90
N LYS A 153 -39.06 -13.67 -29.58
CA LYS A 153 -39.02 -13.59 -31.05
C LYS A 153 -39.20 -14.97 -31.67
N TYR A 154 -38.48 -15.97 -31.17
CA TYR A 154 -38.59 -17.36 -31.61
C TYR A 154 -40.01 -17.90 -31.44
N LYS A 155 -40.64 -17.64 -30.27
CA LYS A 155 -42.02 -18.06 -30.02
C LYS A 155 -43.00 -17.47 -31.03
N PHE A 156 -42.89 -16.16 -31.31
CA PHE A 156 -43.73 -15.50 -32.31
C PHE A 156 -43.49 -16.06 -33.73
N GLU A 157 -42.23 -16.33 -34.09
CA GLU A 157 -41.89 -16.87 -35.39
C GLU A 157 -42.48 -18.28 -35.61
N MET A 158 -42.46 -19.11 -34.57
CA MET A 158 -43.06 -20.44 -34.59
C MET A 158 -44.58 -20.38 -34.76
N GLU A 159 -45.27 -19.50 -34.02
CA GLU A 159 -46.72 -19.29 -34.14
C GLU A 159 -47.12 -18.83 -35.55
N LEU A 160 -46.30 -17.96 -36.16
CA LEU A 160 -46.55 -17.47 -37.52
C LEU A 160 -46.36 -18.57 -38.57
N LYS A 161 -45.33 -19.41 -38.42
CA LYS A 161 -45.10 -20.58 -39.28
C LYS A 161 -46.21 -21.62 -39.17
N GLU A 162 -46.69 -21.89 -37.96
CA GLU A 162 -47.81 -22.82 -37.72
C GLU A 162 -49.08 -22.32 -38.44
N ARG A 163 -49.39 -21.03 -38.31
CA ARG A 163 -50.54 -20.42 -39.00
C ARG A 163 -50.40 -20.42 -40.52
N GLU A 164 -49.18 -20.24 -41.04
CA GLU A 164 -48.92 -20.33 -42.48
C GLU A 164 -49.11 -21.76 -43.00
N MET A 165 -48.65 -22.76 -42.24
CA MET A 165 -48.86 -24.17 -42.57
C MET A 165 -50.34 -24.53 -42.60
N GLU A 166 -51.13 -24.06 -41.62
CA GLU A 166 -52.57 -24.29 -41.57
C GLU A 166 -53.31 -23.66 -42.77
N LEU A 167 -52.89 -22.48 -43.21
CA LEU A 167 -53.47 -21.84 -44.41
C LEU A 167 -53.15 -22.64 -45.68
N LYS A 168 -51.90 -23.11 -45.82
CA LYS A 168 -51.49 -23.94 -46.96
C LYS A 168 -52.25 -25.26 -47.01
N GLU A 169 -52.44 -25.92 -45.87
CA GLU A 169 -53.23 -27.15 -45.78
C GLU A 169 -54.67 -26.93 -46.25
N ARG A 170 -55.33 -25.87 -45.73
CA ARG A 170 -56.70 -25.52 -46.16
C ARG A 170 -56.80 -25.18 -47.64
N GLU A 171 -55.76 -24.57 -48.22
CA GLU A 171 -55.71 -24.26 -49.65
C GLU A 171 -55.51 -25.53 -50.49
N MET A 172 -54.61 -26.42 -50.07
CA MET A 172 -54.42 -27.73 -50.70
C MET A 172 -55.72 -28.54 -50.71
N ASP A 173 -56.43 -28.62 -49.59
CA ASP A 173 -57.74 -29.28 -49.49
C ASP A 173 -58.78 -28.69 -50.46
N ARG A 174 -58.75 -27.36 -50.67
CA ARG A 174 -59.66 -26.70 -51.62
C ARG A 174 -59.32 -27.07 -53.06
N LEU A 175 -58.04 -27.06 -53.40
CA LEU A 175 -57.56 -27.43 -54.74
C LEU A 175 -57.84 -28.90 -55.03
N GLU A 176 -57.61 -29.80 -54.09
CA GLU A 176 -57.92 -31.23 -54.24
C GLU A 176 -59.41 -31.46 -54.52
N ARG A 177 -60.31 -30.80 -53.78
CA ARG A 177 -61.76 -30.87 -54.05
C ARG A 177 -62.18 -30.27 -55.38
N ILE A 178 -61.45 -29.29 -55.90
CA ILE A 178 -61.69 -28.75 -57.24
C ILE A 178 -61.23 -29.78 -58.26
N GLN A 179 -59.98 -30.24 -58.16
CA GLN A 179 -59.39 -31.24 -59.05
C GLN A 179 -60.26 -32.50 -59.15
N GLN A 180 -60.72 -33.02 -58.00
CA GLN A 180 -61.60 -34.19 -57.97
C GLN A 180 -62.88 -33.97 -58.79
N ARG A 181 -63.49 -32.79 -58.69
CA ARG A 181 -64.68 -32.44 -59.48
C ARG A 181 -64.36 -32.27 -60.96
N GLU A 182 -63.16 -31.82 -61.31
CA GLU A 182 -62.74 -31.73 -62.72
C GLU A 182 -62.52 -33.10 -63.32
N ASP A 183 -61.87 -34.00 -62.59
CA ASP A 183 -61.65 -35.38 -62.99
C ASP A 183 -62.99 -36.14 -63.13
N ASP A 184 -63.94 -35.91 -62.20
CA ASP A 184 -65.28 -36.47 -62.27
C ASP A 184 -66.05 -35.97 -63.50
N ARG A 185 -66.01 -34.66 -63.78
CA ARG A 185 -66.64 -34.09 -64.99
C ARG A 185 -66.03 -34.70 -66.24
N LYS A 186 -64.71 -34.76 -66.32
CA LYS A 186 -64.00 -35.34 -67.46
C LYS A 186 -64.38 -36.81 -67.69
N ARG A 187 -64.40 -37.63 -66.63
CA ARG A 187 -64.84 -39.03 -66.71
C ARG A 187 -66.28 -39.16 -67.20
N ASN A 188 -67.19 -38.30 -66.74
CA ASN A 188 -68.58 -38.31 -67.17
C ASN A 188 -68.72 -37.88 -68.65
N ASP A 189 -68.01 -36.84 -69.06
CA ASP A 189 -67.97 -36.37 -70.45
C ASP A 189 -67.43 -37.47 -71.38
N ASP A 190 -66.34 -38.14 -71.00
CA ASP A 190 -65.75 -39.26 -71.74
C ASP A 190 -66.73 -40.44 -71.87
N MET A 191 -67.47 -40.76 -70.79
CA MET A 191 -68.51 -41.79 -70.79
C MET A 191 -69.68 -41.42 -71.71
N MET A 192 -70.15 -40.17 -71.66
CA MET A 192 -71.22 -39.69 -72.54
C MET A 192 -70.82 -39.70 -74.00
N GLN A 193 -69.58 -39.31 -74.32
CA GLN A 193 -69.04 -39.41 -75.68
C GLN A 193 -69.05 -40.86 -76.17
N LEU A 194 -68.63 -41.82 -75.34
CA LEU A 194 -68.65 -43.23 -75.69
C LEU A 194 -70.08 -43.73 -75.98
N ILE A 195 -71.06 -43.37 -75.14
CA ILE A 195 -72.46 -43.74 -75.34
C ILE A 195 -73.00 -43.19 -76.67
N CYS A 196 -72.75 -41.90 -76.96
CA CYS A 196 -73.15 -41.26 -78.20
C CYS A 196 -72.50 -41.90 -79.44
N LEU A 197 -71.25 -42.36 -79.34
CA LEU A 197 -70.56 -43.06 -80.43
C LEU A 197 -71.10 -44.48 -80.64
N THR A 198 -71.63 -45.13 -79.61
CA THR A 198 -72.20 -46.50 -79.69
C THR A 198 -73.68 -46.55 -80.12
N ALA A 199 -74.36 -45.41 -80.20
CA ALA A 199 -75.79 -45.32 -80.56
C ALA A 199 -76.05 -44.97 -82.04
N ASN A 200 -75.00 -44.79 -82.86
CA ASN A 200 -75.03 -44.70 -84.32
C ASN A 200 -74.59 -46.03 -84.95
#